data_AF-A0A166FWE3-F1
#
_entry.id   AF-A0A166FWE3-F1
#
_cell.length_a   1.000
_cell.length_b   1.000
_cell.length_c   1.000
_cell.angle_alpha   90.00
_cell.angle_beta   90.00
_cell.angle_gamma   90.00
#
_symmetry.space_group_name_H-M   'P 1'
#
loop_
_entity.id
_entity.type
_entity.pdbx_description
1 polymer ?
#
loop_
_entity_poly.entity_id
_entity_poly.type
_entity_poly.pdbx_seq_one_letter_code
_entity_poly.pdbx_strand_id
1 'polypeptide(L)'
;MSLSRFVGRFRPYSVPLCLFALVAIAVLFVPPLVLGGATGRTYALTMAVLIVAISSVLPYAVAVGVLTVPFLYTGIGSYAAPEVLPTDAEPFGLAAALRHVIAGISYVVAATAVGAVGIGLDFAASSGSELFTAMGFPSFPSLGFPPFLVLGGIVVAGVYVAVQLWRYERPVRGLGWDTVLGTVVLGAFLAASPVVALWIFGSYGF
;
A
#
# COMPACT_ATOMS: atom_id res chain seq x y z
N MET A 1 -21.51 21.36 12.16
CA MET A 1 -20.29 21.59 11.34
C MET A 1 -20.62 21.11 9.92
N SER A 2 -20.52 21.93 8.87
CA SER A 2 -20.96 21.49 7.53
C SER A 2 -20.06 20.37 7.02
N LEU A 3 -20.66 19.34 6.45
CA LEU A 3 -19.97 18.14 5.94
C LEU A 3 -18.87 18.51 4.93
N SER A 4 -19.08 19.58 4.16
CA SER A 4 -18.11 20.18 3.23
C SER A 4 -16.82 20.68 3.89
N ARG A 5 -16.89 21.32 5.06
CA ARG A 5 -15.68 21.82 5.76
C ARG A 5 -14.86 20.66 6.35
N PHE A 6 -15.54 19.62 6.82
CA PHE A 6 -14.87 18.45 7.38
C PHE A 6 -14.12 17.67 6.28
N VAL A 7 -14.77 17.47 5.14
CA VAL A 7 -14.17 16.80 3.96
C VAL A 7 -12.95 17.58 3.44
N GLY A 8 -13.03 18.91 3.36
CA GLY A 8 -11.89 19.74 2.95
C GLY A 8 -10.69 19.62 3.91
N ARG A 9 -10.94 19.57 5.22
CA ARG A 9 -9.87 19.44 6.24
C ARG A 9 -9.22 18.05 6.25
N PHE A 10 -9.95 17.01 5.87
CA PHE A 10 -9.46 15.63 5.83
C PHE A 10 -8.61 15.34 4.58
N ARG A 11 -8.90 16.03 3.47
CA ARG A 11 -8.31 15.78 2.15
C ARG A 11 -6.78 15.70 2.14
N PRO A 12 -6.01 16.58 2.83
CA PRO A 12 -4.55 16.51 2.85
C PRO A 12 -3.98 15.30 3.61
N TYR A 13 -4.78 14.65 4.46
CA TYR A 13 -4.35 13.51 5.28
C TYR A 13 -5.05 12.21 4.89
N SER A 14 -5.86 12.25 3.83
CA SER A 14 -6.74 11.15 3.44
C SER A 14 -5.96 9.88 3.07
N VAL A 15 -4.97 9.95 2.17
CA VAL A 15 -4.13 8.80 1.81
C VAL A 15 -3.45 8.16 3.03
N PRO A 16 -2.63 8.89 3.82
CA PRO A 16 -1.94 8.25 4.93
C PRO A 16 -2.92 7.66 5.97
N LEU A 17 -4.06 8.30 6.22
CA LEU A 17 -5.05 7.77 7.15
C LEU A 17 -5.75 6.52 6.60
N CYS A 18 -6.12 6.51 5.32
CA CYS A 18 -6.76 5.36 4.69
C CYS A 18 -5.82 4.14 4.65
N LEU A 19 -4.55 4.33 4.30
CA LEU A 19 -3.58 3.24 4.29
C LEU A 19 -3.25 2.77 5.70
N PHE A 20 -3.14 3.67 6.69
CA PHE A 20 -2.99 3.29 8.09
C PHE A 20 -4.18 2.48 8.59
N ALA A 21 -5.41 2.94 8.31
CA ALA A 21 -6.62 2.22 8.68
C ALA A 21 -6.67 0.83 8.03
N LEU A 22 -6.29 0.72 6.75
CA LEU A 22 -6.22 -0.55 6.05
C LEU A 22 -5.22 -1.53 6.69
N VAL A 23 -4.01 -1.06 7.01
CA VAL A 23 -3.00 -1.86 7.72
C VAL A 23 -3.52 -2.28 9.09
N ALA A 24 -4.08 -1.35 9.86
CA ALA A 24 -4.62 -1.64 11.19
C ALA A 24 -5.74 -2.69 11.12
N ILE A 25 -6.67 -2.55 10.17
CA ILE A 25 -7.74 -3.52 9.97
C ILE A 25 -7.16 -4.89 9.58
N ALA A 26 -6.23 -4.93 8.63
CA ALA A 26 -5.61 -6.18 8.19
C ALA A 26 -4.90 -6.88 9.36
N VAL A 27 -4.05 -6.19 10.11
CA VAL A 27 -3.25 -6.76 11.20
C VAL A 27 -4.09 -7.15 12.41
N LEU A 28 -5.15 -6.39 12.73
CA LEU A 28 -5.96 -6.66 13.92
C LEU A 28 -7.04 -7.73 13.68
N PHE A 29 -7.63 -7.80 12.48
CA PHE A 29 -8.79 -8.67 12.25
C PHE A 29 -8.46 -9.92 11.45
N VAL A 30 -7.55 -9.86 10.47
CA VAL A 30 -7.27 -11.03 9.63
C VAL A 30 -6.64 -12.17 10.42
N PRO A 31 -5.59 -11.97 11.25
CA PRO A 31 -4.97 -13.09 11.95
C PRO A 31 -5.90 -13.81 12.92
N PRO A 32 -6.73 -13.13 13.76
CA PRO A 32 -7.72 -13.82 14.58
C PRO A 32 -8.74 -14.61 13.79
N LEU A 33 -9.22 -14.07 12.66
CA LEU A 33 -10.16 -14.78 11.78
C LEU A 33 -9.51 -16.04 11.21
N VAL A 34 -8.25 -15.96 10.79
CA VAL A 34 -7.51 -17.06 10.20
C VAL A 34 -7.13 -18.14 11.21
N LEU A 35 -6.69 -17.73 12.40
CA LEU A 35 -6.17 -18.62 13.44
C LEU A 35 -7.21 -19.02 14.51
N GLY A 36 -8.47 -18.62 14.34
CA GLY A 36 -9.58 -19.00 15.19
C GLY A 36 -9.61 -18.32 16.57
N GLY A 37 -8.87 -17.22 16.77
CA GLY A 37 -8.91 -16.48 18.04
C GLY A 37 -7.92 -15.33 18.16
N ALA A 38 -8.33 -14.28 18.89
CA ALA A 38 -7.52 -13.11 19.21
C ALA A 38 -6.63 -13.38 20.45
N THR A 39 -5.63 -14.25 20.29
CA THR A 39 -4.72 -14.64 21.38
C THR A 39 -3.37 -13.92 21.28
N GLY A 40 -2.60 -13.89 22.36
CA GLY A 40 -1.23 -13.37 22.35
C GLY A 40 -0.33 -14.12 21.35
N ARG A 41 -0.54 -15.44 21.18
CA ARG A 41 0.17 -16.26 20.18
C ARG A 41 -0.13 -15.81 18.75
N THR A 42 -1.39 -15.55 18.43
CA THR A 42 -1.85 -15.07 17.11
C THR A 42 -1.11 -13.77 16.74
N TYR A 43 -1.09 -12.80 17.65
CA TYR A 43 -0.42 -11.53 17.38
C TYR A 43 1.11 -11.64 17.41
N ALA A 44 1.69 -12.50 18.23
CA ALA A 44 3.14 -12.73 18.23
C ALA A 44 3.62 -13.31 16.88
N LEU A 45 2.91 -14.30 16.34
CA LEU A 45 3.20 -14.87 15.02
C LEU A 45 3.04 -13.83 13.91
N THR A 46 1.95 -13.06 13.95
CA THR A 46 1.70 -11.98 12.98
C THR A 46 2.82 -10.95 13.01
N MET A 47 3.24 -10.52 14.21
CA MET A 47 4.33 -9.54 14.36
C MET A 47 5.66 -10.09 13.85
N ALA A 48 5.98 -11.36 14.10
CA ALA A 48 7.19 -11.97 13.55
C ALA A 48 7.20 -11.91 12.01
N VAL A 49 6.09 -12.27 11.36
CA VAL A 49 5.95 -12.18 9.90
C VAL A 49 6.08 -10.74 9.40
N LEU A 50 5.44 -9.78 10.08
CA LEU A 50 5.52 -8.36 9.73
C LEU A 50 6.95 -7.82 9.85
N ILE A 51 7.67 -8.14 10.94
CA ILE A 51 9.06 -7.70 11.14
C ILE A 51 9.92 -8.19 9.98
N VAL A 52 9.81 -9.47 9.62
CA VAL A 52 10.57 -10.06 8.52
C VAL A 52 10.21 -9.38 7.20
N ALA A 53 8.91 -9.30 6.87
CA ALA A 53 8.46 -8.73 5.60
C ALA A 53 8.85 -7.26 5.43
N ILE A 54 8.70 -6.45 6.49
CA ILE A 54 9.08 -5.03 6.48
C ILE A 54 10.59 -4.90 6.34
N SER A 55 11.38 -5.67 7.10
CA SER A 55 12.85 -5.61 7.01
C SER A 55 13.34 -5.97 5.60
N SER A 56 12.72 -6.96 4.96
CA SER A 56 13.06 -7.37 3.59
C SER A 56 12.68 -6.33 2.54
N VAL A 57 11.62 -5.55 2.73
CA VAL A 57 11.20 -4.56 1.71
C VAL A 57 11.90 -3.22 1.80
N LEU A 58 12.58 -2.91 2.91
CA LEU A 58 13.22 -1.59 3.10
C LEU A 58 14.11 -1.13 1.92
N PRO A 59 14.98 -1.98 1.33
CA PRO A 59 15.79 -1.56 0.18
C PRO A 59 14.92 -1.14 -1.01
N TYR A 60 13.85 -1.90 -1.29
CA TYR A 60 12.89 -1.59 -2.33
C TYR A 60 12.10 -0.31 -2.02
N ALA A 61 11.69 -0.12 -0.75
CA ALA A 61 10.96 1.07 -0.33
C ALA A 61 11.79 2.35 -0.52
N VAL A 62 13.06 2.32 -0.15
CA VAL A 62 14.00 3.43 -0.39
C VAL A 62 14.18 3.67 -1.88
N ALA A 63 14.40 2.59 -2.67
CA ALA A 63 14.56 2.69 -4.11
C ALA A 63 13.33 3.33 -4.76
N VAL A 64 12.11 2.85 -4.46
CA VAL A 64 10.87 3.42 -4.98
C VAL A 64 10.75 4.89 -4.58
N GLY A 65 10.90 5.22 -3.28
CA GLY A 65 10.75 6.60 -2.81
C GLY A 65 11.69 7.59 -3.49
N VAL A 66 12.94 7.18 -3.75
CA VAL A 66 13.97 8.03 -4.39
C VAL A 66 13.83 8.05 -5.91
N LEU A 67 13.64 6.89 -6.56
CA LEU A 67 13.56 6.78 -8.01
C LEU A 67 12.29 7.39 -8.59
N THR A 68 11.26 7.63 -7.77
CA THR A 68 10.05 8.34 -8.19
C THR A 68 10.12 9.85 -8.01
N VAL A 69 11.20 10.41 -7.45
CA VAL A 69 11.39 11.88 -7.36
C VAL A 69 11.28 12.58 -8.73
N PRO A 70 11.75 12.02 -9.86
CA PRO A 70 11.51 12.61 -11.17
C PRO A 70 10.02 12.81 -11.50
N PHE A 71 9.10 11.97 -11.04
CA PHE A 71 7.66 12.15 -11.25
C PHE A 71 7.13 13.40 -10.52
N LEU A 72 7.67 13.68 -9.33
CA LEU A 72 7.37 14.90 -8.59
C LEU A 72 7.96 16.12 -9.30
N TYR A 73 9.23 16.02 -9.73
CA TYR A 73 9.94 17.11 -10.40
C TYR A 73 9.24 17.55 -11.70
N THR A 74 8.70 16.61 -12.48
CA THR A 74 7.97 16.90 -13.71
C THR A 74 6.50 17.26 -13.51
N GLY A 75 5.99 17.27 -12.27
CA GLY A 75 4.58 17.54 -11.98
C GLY A 75 3.63 16.40 -12.38
N ILE A 76 4.15 15.24 -12.77
CA ILE A 76 3.38 14.08 -13.24
C ILE A 76 2.71 13.34 -12.07
N GLY A 77 3.30 13.32 -10.88
CA GLY A 77 2.68 12.62 -9.76
C GLY A 77 3.43 12.76 -8.45
N SER A 78 2.75 12.48 -7.34
CA SER A 78 3.39 12.48 -6.03
C SER A 78 2.76 11.47 -5.09
N TYR A 79 3.57 10.86 -4.23
CA TYR A 79 3.08 10.15 -3.04
C TYR A 79 2.59 11.10 -1.96
N ALA A 80 3.12 12.33 -1.90
CA ALA A 80 2.70 13.35 -0.95
C ALA A 80 1.42 14.07 -1.41
N ALA A 81 1.01 15.11 -0.67
CA ALA A 81 -0.13 15.94 -1.05
C ALA A 81 0.08 16.59 -2.43
N PRO A 82 -0.96 16.69 -3.28
CA PRO A 82 -0.85 17.35 -4.59
C PRO A 82 -0.30 18.79 -4.52
N GLU A 83 -0.51 19.47 -3.40
CA GLU A 83 0.04 20.81 -3.08
C GLU A 83 1.58 20.88 -3.18
N VAL A 84 2.28 19.75 -3.13
CA VAL A 84 3.75 19.73 -3.24
C VAL A 84 4.25 19.71 -4.69
N LEU A 85 3.35 19.61 -5.67
CA LEU A 85 3.73 19.62 -7.08
C LEU A 85 4.20 21.02 -7.49
N PRO A 86 5.29 21.12 -8.29
CA PRO A 86 5.76 22.40 -8.78
C PRO A 86 4.67 23.14 -9.56
N THR A 87 4.64 24.46 -9.42
CA THR A 87 3.82 25.35 -10.26
C THR A 87 4.72 26.37 -10.95
N ASP A 88 4.21 27.05 -11.97
CA ASP A 88 4.98 28.10 -12.66
C ASP A 88 5.43 29.25 -11.72
N ALA A 89 4.77 29.38 -10.56
CA ALA A 89 5.08 30.38 -9.54
C ALA A 89 5.99 29.87 -8.40
N GLU A 90 5.91 28.60 -8.04
CA GLU A 90 6.72 28.00 -6.96
C GLU A 90 7.54 26.80 -7.49
N PRO A 91 8.87 26.92 -7.55
CA PRO A 91 9.73 25.86 -8.04
C PRO A 91 9.83 24.69 -7.07
N PHE A 92 10.32 23.56 -7.59
CA PHE A 92 10.58 22.34 -6.83
C PHE A 92 11.42 22.61 -5.57
N GLY A 93 10.92 22.18 -4.41
CA GLY A 93 11.57 22.36 -3.11
C GLY A 93 12.07 21.05 -2.50
N LEU A 94 13.18 21.11 -1.75
CA LEU A 94 13.72 19.98 -0.98
C LEU A 94 12.68 19.38 -0.02
N ALA A 95 11.87 20.22 0.62
CA ALA A 95 10.82 19.77 1.54
C ALA A 95 9.74 18.94 0.83
N ALA A 96 9.39 19.29 -0.42
CA ALA A 96 8.46 18.53 -1.25
C ALA A 96 9.04 17.14 -1.59
N ALA A 97 10.32 17.11 -1.99
CA ALA A 97 11.04 15.88 -2.27
C ALA A 97 11.06 14.94 -1.05
N LEU A 98 11.43 15.46 0.12
CA LEU A 98 11.47 14.68 1.36
C LEU A 98 10.08 14.13 1.73
N ARG A 99 9.03 14.95 1.63
CA ARG A 99 7.65 14.50 1.88
C ARG A 99 7.24 13.38 0.92
N HIS A 100 7.60 13.49 -0.36
CA HIS A 100 7.33 12.45 -1.35
C HIS A 100 8.06 11.16 -1.05
N VAL A 101 9.37 11.22 -0.77
CA VAL A 101 10.19 10.06 -0.46
C VAL A 101 9.67 9.35 0.79
N ILE A 102 9.43 10.09 1.87
CA ILE A 102 8.92 9.54 3.14
C ILE A 102 7.54 8.90 2.94
N ALA A 103 6.65 9.56 2.21
CA ALA A 103 5.33 9.00 1.88
C ALA A 103 5.47 7.71 1.05
N GLY A 104 6.32 7.71 0.01
CA GLY A 104 6.59 6.54 -0.82
C GLY A 104 7.10 5.35 -0.01
N ILE A 105 8.13 5.56 0.82
CA ILE A 105 8.66 4.53 1.73
C ILE A 105 7.55 3.99 2.63
N SER A 106 6.80 4.87 3.27
CA SER A 106 5.73 4.49 4.21
C SER A 106 4.63 3.68 3.53
N TYR A 107 4.28 4.03 2.29
CA TYR A 107 3.21 3.35 1.56
C TYR A 107 3.65 2.00 1.00
N VAL A 108 4.93 1.88 0.59
CA VAL A 108 5.53 0.58 0.25
C VAL A 108 5.53 -0.35 1.46
N VAL A 109 5.90 0.16 2.63
CA VAL A 109 5.86 -0.61 3.88
C VAL A 109 4.43 -1.02 4.22
N ALA A 110 3.46 -0.12 4.08
CA ALA A 110 2.04 -0.43 4.28
C ALA A 110 1.52 -1.51 3.32
N ALA A 111 1.83 -1.40 2.02
CA ALA A 111 1.45 -2.38 1.02
C ALA A 111 2.01 -3.77 1.35
N THR A 112 3.28 -3.80 1.75
CA THR A 112 3.97 -5.03 2.15
C THR A 112 3.38 -5.63 3.41
N ALA A 113 3.04 -4.82 4.42
CA ALA A 113 2.41 -5.31 5.64
C ALA A 113 1.06 -5.98 5.36
N VAL A 114 0.21 -5.37 4.51
CA VAL A 114 -1.07 -5.97 4.10
C VAL A 114 -0.84 -7.24 3.27
N GLY A 115 0.11 -7.23 2.34
CA GLY A 115 0.46 -8.43 1.58
C GLY A 115 1.02 -9.57 2.44
N ALA A 116 1.83 -9.26 3.46
CA ALA A 116 2.38 -10.24 4.39
C ALA A 116 1.29 -10.89 5.27
N VAL A 117 0.28 -10.11 5.68
CA VAL A 117 -0.94 -10.67 6.29
C VAL A 117 -1.66 -11.61 5.30
N GLY A 118 -1.68 -11.25 4.01
CA GLY A 118 -2.16 -12.11 2.92
C GLY A 118 -1.47 -13.47 2.85
N ILE A 119 -0.17 -13.55 3.11
CA ILE A 119 0.56 -14.83 3.16
C ILE A 119 -0.05 -15.78 4.21
N GLY A 120 -0.48 -15.25 5.36
CA GLY A 120 -1.17 -16.04 6.38
C GLY A 120 -2.50 -16.64 5.88
N LEU A 121 -3.22 -15.89 5.03
CA LEU A 121 -4.43 -16.38 4.35
C LEU A 121 -4.09 -17.50 3.36
N ASP A 122 -3.00 -17.36 2.59
CA ASP A 122 -2.54 -18.39 1.64
C ASP A 122 -2.19 -19.72 2.36
N PHE A 123 -1.52 -19.65 3.52
CA PHE A 123 -1.24 -20.82 4.36
C PHE A 123 -2.50 -21.46 4.94
N ALA A 124 -3.46 -20.66 5.39
CA ALA A 124 -4.71 -21.18 5.94
C ALA A 124 -5.61 -21.80 4.85
N ALA A 125 -5.63 -21.21 3.66
CA ALA A 125 -6.33 -21.77 2.51
C ALA A 125 -5.73 -23.11 2.07
N SER A 126 -4.40 -23.21 2.01
CA SER A 126 -3.69 -24.45 1.61
C SER A 126 -3.77 -25.57 2.66
N SER A 127 -3.94 -25.24 3.94
CA SER A 127 -4.18 -26.20 5.03
C SER A 127 -5.65 -26.64 5.17
N GLY A 128 -6.54 -26.15 4.29
CA GLY A 128 -7.94 -26.55 4.26
C GLY A 128 -8.81 -25.95 5.35
N SER A 129 -8.51 -24.71 5.79
CA SER A 129 -9.26 -24.11 6.90
C SER A 129 -10.76 -23.97 6.58
N GLU A 130 -11.60 -24.29 7.57
CA GLU A 130 -13.07 -24.28 7.45
C GLU A 130 -13.62 -22.91 7.06
N LEU A 131 -12.89 -21.82 7.34
CA LEU A 131 -13.28 -20.45 7.02
C LEU A 131 -13.41 -20.23 5.50
N PHE A 132 -12.47 -20.73 4.70
CA PHE A 132 -12.53 -20.59 3.24
C PHE A 132 -13.58 -21.51 2.62
N THR A 133 -13.78 -22.69 3.20
CA THR A 133 -14.82 -23.64 2.78
C THR A 133 -16.21 -23.10 3.07
N ALA A 134 -16.41 -22.50 4.25
CA ALA A 134 -17.68 -21.88 4.66
C ALA A 134 -18.02 -20.62 3.86
N MET A 135 -17.02 -19.84 3.43
CA MET A 135 -17.21 -18.65 2.60
C MET A 135 -17.34 -18.96 1.09
N GLY A 136 -17.25 -20.22 0.68
CA GLY A 136 -17.40 -20.63 -0.71
C GLY A 136 -16.37 -20.03 -1.66
N PHE A 137 -15.16 -19.71 -1.17
CA PHE A 137 -14.12 -19.14 -2.03
C PHE A 137 -13.69 -20.18 -3.07
N PRO A 138 -13.69 -19.82 -4.38
CA PRO A 138 -13.21 -20.72 -5.41
C PRO A 138 -11.71 -20.98 -5.24
N SER A 139 -11.24 -22.14 -5.67
CA SER A 139 -9.82 -22.45 -5.75
C SER A 139 -9.13 -21.39 -6.61
N PHE A 140 -8.23 -20.60 -6.02
CA PHE A 140 -7.51 -19.59 -6.77
C PHE A 140 -6.55 -20.25 -7.78
N PRO A 141 -6.45 -19.73 -9.02
CA PRO A 141 -5.50 -20.26 -10.00
C PRO A 141 -4.07 -20.12 -9.46
N SER A 142 -3.24 -21.15 -9.66
CA SER A 142 -1.84 -21.14 -9.23
C SER A 142 -1.04 -20.19 -10.11
N LEU A 143 -0.83 -18.96 -9.64
CA LEU A 143 -0.11 -17.91 -10.38
C LEU A 143 1.42 -18.00 -10.25
N GLY A 144 1.96 -19.03 -9.61
CA GLY A 144 3.40 -19.14 -9.30
C GLY A 144 3.86 -18.27 -8.12
N PHE A 145 2.95 -17.48 -7.53
CA PHE A 145 3.14 -16.68 -6.33
C PHE A 145 1.86 -16.72 -5.46
N PRO A 146 1.95 -16.46 -4.14
CA PRO A 146 0.79 -16.53 -3.24
C PRO A 146 -0.28 -15.47 -3.63
N PRO A 147 -1.53 -15.86 -3.94
CA PRO A 147 -2.54 -14.95 -4.48
C PRO A 147 -2.97 -13.86 -3.48
N PHE A 148 -3.11 -14.16 -2.19
CA PHE A 148 -3.51 -13.15 -1.20
C PHE A 148 -2.40 -12.15 -0.90
N LEU A 149 -1.13 -12.53 -1.05
CA LEU A 149 0.01 -11.61 -1.03
C LEU A 149 -0.14 -10.52 -2.11
N VAL A 150 -0.44 -10.92 -3.35
CA VAL A 150 -0.59 -9.98 -4.47
C VAL A 150 -1.84 -9.13 -4.31
N LEU A 151 -2.95 -9.74 -3.88
CA LEU A 151 -4.19 -9.03 -3.61
C LEU A 151 -3.98 -7.92 -2.56
N GLY A 152 -3.21 -8.18 -1.50
CA GLY A 152 -2.89 -7.19 -0.49
C GLY A 152 -2.22 -5.95 -1.07
N GLY A 153 -1.20 -6.13 -1.93
CA GLY A 153 -0.55 -5.03 -2.65
C GLY A 153 -1.51 -4.26 -3.57
N ILE A 154 -2.33 -4.98 -4.34
CA ILE A 154 -3.31 -4.38 -5.27
C ILE A 154 -4.34 -3.53 -4.51
N VAL A 155 -4.84 -4.01 -3.37
CA VAL A 155 -5.82 -3.26 -2.55
C VAL A 155 -5.20 -1.96 -2.06
N VAL A 156 -3.97 -1.99 -1.56
CA VAL A 156 -3.27 -0.79 -1.07
C VAL A 156 -3.04 0.21 -2.23
N ALA A 157 -2.61 -0.29 -3.39
CA ALA A 157 -2.43 0.51 -4.60
C ALA A 157 -3.74 1.14 -5.08
N GLY A 158 -4.83 0.38 -5.09
CA GLY A 158 -6.15 0.86 -5.48
C GLY A 158 -6.66 1.96 -4.56
N VAL A 159 -6.52 1.78 -3.24
CA VAL A 159 -6.86 2.82 -2.24
C VAL A 159 -5.99 4.06 -2.45
N TYR A 160 -4.68 3.90 -2.64
CA TYR A 160 -3.78 5.01 -2.94
C TYR A 160 -4.24 5.76 -4.18
N VAL A 161 -4.43 5.10 -5.32
CA VAL A 161 -4.81 5.74 -6.59
C VAL A 161 -6.15 6.45 -6.46
N ALA A 162 -7.17 5.79 -5.92
CA ALA A 162 -8.51 6.37 -5.79
C ALA A 162 -8.50 7.62 -4.90
N VAL A 163 -7.86 7.54 -3.73
CA VAL A 163 -7.82 8.66 -2.78
C VAL A 163 -6.90 9.76 -3.30
N GLN A 164 -5.75 9.43 -3.89
CA GLN A 164 -4.82 10.41 -4.43
C GLN A 164 -5.42 11.17 -5.61
N LEU A 165 -6.09 10.49 -6.56
CA LEU A 165 -6.83 11.15 -7.64
C LEU A 165 -7.92 12.07 -7.10
N TRP A 166 -8.62 11.66 -6.04
CA TRP A 166 -9.61 12.50 -5.38
C TRP A 166 -9.00 13.76 -4.74
N ARG A 167 -7.73 13.76 -4.33
CA ARG A 167 -7.07 14.93 -3.73
C ARG A 167 -6.71 16.04 -4.71
N TYR A 168 -6.68 15.75 -6.02
CA TYR A 168 -6.36 16.76 -7.05
C TYR A 168 -7.48 17.78 -7.30
N GLU A 169 -8.60 17.71 -6.57
CA GLU A 169 -9.74 18.65 -6.61
C GLU A 169 -10.41 18.87 -7.97
N ARG A 170 -10.02 18.10 -8.99
CA ARG A 170 -10.58 18.11 -10.34
C ARG A 170 -11.25 16.77 -10.65
N PRO A 171 -12.31 16.76 -11.47
CA PRO A 171 -12.83 15.49 -11.99
C PRO A 171 -11.74 14.79 -12.79
N VAL A 172 -11.69 13.46 -12.78
CA VAL A 172 -10.64 12.68 -13.48
C VAL A 172 -10.54 13.05 -14.97
N ARG A 173 -11.66 13.34 -15.61
CA ARG A 173 -11.72 13.83 -17.02
C ARG A 173 -11.08 15.21 -17.23
N GLY A 174 -10.97 16.00 -16.17
CA GLY A 174 -10.30 17.31 -16.14
C GLY A 174 -8.91 17.28 -15.51
N LEU A 175 -8.43 16.12 -15.05
CA LEU A 175 -7.01 15.90 -14.82
C LEU A 175 -6.33 15.61 -16.18
N GLY A 176 -5.10 16.11 -16.36
CA GLY A 176 -4.28 15.69 -17.48
C GLY A 176 -4.00 14.19 -17.43
N TRP A 177 -3.95 13.54 -18.59
CA TRP A 177 -3.64 12.11 -18.70
C TRP A 177 -2.32 11.75 -18.03
N ASP A 178 -1.33 12.65 -18.11
CA ASP A 178 -0.03 12.47 -17.46
C ASP A 178 -0.17 12.29 -15.94
N THR A 179 -1.01 13.10 -15.29
CA THR A 179 -1.22 13.01 -13.84
C THR A 179 -1.92 11.71 -13.42
N VAL A 180 -2.91 11.29 -14.21
CA VAL A 180 -3.61 10.03 -13.97
C VAL A 180 -2.64 8.87 -14.14
N LEU A 181 -1.92 8.83 -15.26
CA LEU A 181 -0.97 7.77 -15.57
C LEU A 181 0.17 7.73 -14.54
N GLY A 182 0.70 8.90 -14.16
CA GLY A 182 1.70 9.05 -13.10
C GLY A 182 1.23 8.45 -11.78
N THR A 183 0.03 8.80 -11.35
CA THR A 183 -0.55 8.26 -10.11
C THR A 183 -0.75 6.75 -10.17
N VAL A 184 -1.19 6.22 -11.32
CA VAL A 184 -1.34 4.77 -11.52
C VAL A 184 0.01 4.06 -11.49
N VAL A 185 1.04 4.62 -12.13
CA VAL A 185 2.40 4.06 -12.13
C VAL A 185 2.99 4.05 -10.71
N LEU A 186 2.79 5.13 -9.95
CA LEU A 186 3.14 5.17 -8.52
C LEU A 186 2.40 4.07 -7.74
N GLY A 187 1.10 3.89 -7.98
CA GLY A 187 0.33 2.79 -7.40
C GLY A 187 0.86 1.40 -7.79
N ALA A 188 1.32 1.22 -9.02
CA ALA A 188 1.87 -0.05 -9.49
C ALA A 188 3.16 -0.45 -8.73
N PHE A 189 4.02 0.51 -8.40
CA PHE A 189 5.18 0.27 -7.53
C PHE A 189 4.75 -0.18 -6.12
N LEU A 190 3.67 0.37 -5.57
CA LEU A 190 3.11 -0.11 -4.30
C LEU A 190 2.58 -1.54 -4.42
N ALA A 191 1.86 -1.85 -5.51
CA ALA A 191 1.29 -3.17 -5.72
C ALA A 191 2.35 -4.27 -5.84
N ALA A 192 3.50 -3.96 -6.43
CA ALA A 192 4.61 -4.89 -6.58
C ALA A 192 5.36 -5.18 -5.27
N SER A 193 5.23 -4.32 -4.26
CA SER A 193 6.08 -4.39 -3.07
C SER A 193 6.04 -5.70 -2.30
N PRO A 194 4.88 -6.37 -2.09
CA PRO A 194 4.86 -7.61 -1.33
C PRO A 194 5.61 -8.74 -2.05
N VAL A 195 5.54 -8.75 -3.39
CA VAL A 195 6.24 -9.73 -4.23
C VAL A 195 7.75 -9.52 -4.15
N VAL A 196 8.19 -8.26 -4.21
CA VAL A 196 9.61 -7.91 -4.08
C VAL A 196 10.13 -8.29 -2.68
N ALA A 197 9.35 -8.03 -1.63
CA ALA A 197 9.71 -8.42 -0.27
C ALA A 197 9.93 -9.93 -0.14
N LEU A 198 9.01 -10.73 -0.70
CA LEU A 198 9.13 -12.19 -0.74
C LEU A 198 10.37 -12.65 -1.52
N TRP A 199 10.63 -12.05 -2.67
CA TRP A 199 11.78 -12.38 -3.51
C TRP A 199 13.11 -12.06 -2.81
N ILE A 200 13.22 -10.87 -2.20
CA ILE A 200 14.39 -10.47 -1.42
C ILE A 200 14.59 -11.43 -0.25
N PHE A 201 13.53 -11.76 0.49
CA PHE A 201 13.60 -12.73 1.59
C PHE A 201 14.13 -14.09 1.12
N GLY A 202 13.57 -14.65 0.03
CA GLY A 202 14.02 -15.93 -0.53
C GLY A 202 15.45 -15.90 -1.08
N SER A 203 15.92 -14.76 -1.57
CA SER A 203 17.29 -14.60 -2.09
C SER A 203 18.37 -14.73 -1.00
N TYR A 204 18.01 -14.50 0.26
CA TYR A 204 18.92 -14.63 1.41
C TYR A 204 18.95 -16.03 2.04
N GLY A 205 18.19 -17.00 1.49
CA GLY A 205 18.35 -18.42 1.81
C GLY A 205 17.94 -18.84 3.23
N PHE A 206 16.90 -18.23 3.79
CA PHE A 206 16.26 -18.71 5.04
C PHE A 206 15.30 -19.87 4.78
#